data_AF-A0A351VCN6-F1
#
_entry.id   AF-A0A351VCN6-F1
#
_cell.length_a   1.000
_cell.length_b   1.000
_cell.length_c   1.000
_cell.angle_alpha   90.00
_cell.angle_beta   90.00
_cell.angle_gamma   90.00
#
_symmetry.space_group_name_H-M   'P 1'
#
loop_
_entity.id
_entity.type
_entity.pdbx_description
1 polymer ?
#
loop_
_entity_poly.entity_id
_entity_poly.type
_entity_poly.pdbx_seq_one_letter_code
_entity_poly.pdbx_strand_id
1 'polypeptide(L)'
;MPEPGNVCLSGSGAMMKGEMGLAEGQSISNDSRIVELLELLAKNQMNAQAEQVKQMCDYVGTLEQQIVSMTEEIKSVRQELVSMKEDTISKHVKDSLQKTADILQKQCNSLKQQVKEVREKICERAGKIADAAKRKGKRALYKITQVTGVRKKLDAIKNKVDRAIDRMDNLEKAVGECQRQQEQSSQRENLLPECAVAEPQPEYGAELFEQYRREHGAEQAVQAAGQTVKQEVEKSR
;
A
#
# COMPACT_ATOMS: atom_id res chain seq x y z
N MET A 1 -8.72 -64.31 50.74
CA MET A 1 -8.22 -63.18 51.54
C MET A 1 -7.57 -62.20 50.58
N PRO A 2 -8.23 -61.09 50.22
CA PRO A 2 -7.67 -60.11 49.28
C PRO A 2 -6.79 -59.07 50.01
N GLU A 3 -5.65 -58.74 49.39
CA GLU A 3 -4.74 -57.66 49.78
C GLU A 3 -5.37 -56.28 49.50
N PRO A 4 -5.21 -55.28 50.40
CA PRO A 4 -5.67 -53.92 50.15
C PRO A 4 -4.55 -53.01 49.66
N GLY A 5 -4.88 -52.16 48.69
CA GLY A 5 -4.28 -50.83 48.57
C GLY A 5 -3.15 -50.69 47.57
N ASN A 6 -3.49 -50.20 46.38
CA ASN A 6 -2.68 -49.12 45.81
C ASN A 6 -3.54 -48.23 44.91
N VAL A 7 -4.14 -47.20 45.50
CA VAL A 7 -4.77 -46.10 44.75
C VAL A 7 -3.65 -45.10 44.44
N CYS A 8 -3.06 -45.22 43.26
CA CYS A 8 -2.21 -44.15 42.72
C CYS A 8 -3.10 -43.03 42.17
N LEU A 9 -3.48 -42.10 43.04
CA LEU A 9 -3.92 -40.77 42.61
C LEU A 9 -2.68 -39.98 42.15
N SER A 10 -2.31 -40.12 40.88
CA SER A 10 -1.40 -39.20 40.24
C SER A 10 -2.11 -37.86 40.01
N GLY A 11 -2.02 -36.99 41.00
CA GLY A 11 -2.26 -35.57 40.85
C GLY A 11 -1.18 -34.96 39.96
N SER A 12 -1.38 -34.97 38.65
CA SER A 12 -0.66 -34.07 37.74
C SER A 12 -1.37 -32.72 37.77
N GLY A 13 -0.97 -31.89 38.73
CA GLY A 13 -1.20 -30.46 38.69
C GLY A 13 -0.42 -29.84 37.53
N ALA A 14 -1.00 -29.87 36.34
CA ALA A 14 -0.55 -29.04 35.24
C ALA A 14 -0.91 -27.59 35.60
N MET A 15 0.05 -26.87 36.18
CA MET A 15 0.01 -25.41 36.20
C MET A 15 0.03 -24.92 34.76
N MET A 16 -1.15 -24.67 34.19
CA MET A 16 -1.29 -23.84 33.00
C MET A 16 -0.72 -22.46 33.35
N LYS A 17 0.53 -22.24 32.92
CA LYS A 17 1.08 -20.90 32.75
C LYS A 17 0.18 -20.22 31.71
N GLY A 18 -0.77 -19.43 32.19
CA GLY A 18 -1.58 -18.57 31.34
C GLY A 18 -0.67 -17.53 30.69
N GLU A 19 -0.15 -17.83 29.50
CA GLU A 19 0.17 -16.81 28.53
C GLU A 19 -1.16 -16.17 28.10
N MET A 20 -1.67 -15.23 28.90
CA MET A 20 -2.61 -14.23 28.41
C MET A 20 -1.81 -13.28 27.52
N GLY A 21 -1.54 -13.73 26.29
CA GLY A 21 -1.11 -12.86 25.23
C GLY A 21 -2.17 -11.79 25.01
N LEU A 22 -1.73 -10.52 24.99
CA LEU A 22 -2.59 -9.39 24.67
C LEU A 22 -3.25 -9.59 23.31
N ALA A 23 -4.55 -9.32 23.25
CA ALA A 23 -5.30 -9.28 21.99
C ALA A 23 -4.69 -8.23 21.04
N GLU A 24 -4.65 -8.54 19.74
CA GLU A 24 -4.20 -7.59 18.73
C GLU A 24 -5.09 -6.34 18.76
N GLY A 25 -4.48 -5.15 18.89
CA GLY A 25 -5.18 -3.86 18.89
C GLY A 25 -5.42 -3.22 20.26
N GLN A 26 -5.12 -3.89 21.38
CA GLN A 26 -5.16 -3.24 22.69
C GLN A 26 -3.94 -2.32 22.88
N SER A 27 -4.10 -1.16 23.54
CA SER A 27 -2.97 -0.32 23.93
C SER A 27 -2.03 -1.08 24.88
N ILE A 28 -0.72 -0.97 24.68
CA ILE A 28 0.30 -1.54 25.59
C ILE A 28 0.15 -1.03 27.03
N SER A 29 -0.38 0.19 27.22
CA SER A 29 -0.62 0.77 28.55
C SER A 29 -1.68 0.00 29.34
N ASN A 30 -2.52 -0.80 28.67
CA ASN A 30 -3.54 -1.63 29.30
C ASN A 30 -3.04 -3.04 29.67
N ASP A 31 -1.79 -3.39 29.34
CA ASP A 31 -1.20 -4.67 29.75
C ASP A 31 -1.16 -4.74 31.28
N SER A 32 -1.67 -5.83 31.85
CA SER A 32 -1.75 -6.02 33.30
C SER A 32 -0.39 -5.87 33.99
N ARG A 33 0.70 -6.30 33.34
CA ARG A 33 2.08 -6.19 33.85
C ARG A 33 2.55 -4.73 33.88
N ILE A 34 2.14 -3.94 32.90
CA ILE A 34 2.45 -2.51 32.82
C ILE A 34 1.63 -1.72 33.84
N VAL A 35 0.32 -1.99 33.91
CA VAL A 35 -0.59 -1.37 34.89
C VAL A 35 -0.09 -1.64 36.31
N GLU A 36 0.25 -2.89 36.63
CA GLU A 36 0.77 -3.25 37.94
C GLU A 36 2.08 -2.51 38.29
N LEU A 37 3.01 -2.43 37.33
CA LEU A 37 4.25 -1.69 37.52
C LEU A 37 4.00 -0.20 37.78
N LEU A 38 3.09 0.41 37.02
CA LEU A 38 2.71 1.82 37.19
C LEU A 38 2.08 2.07 38.57
N GLU A 39 1.21 1.18 39.03
CA GLU A 39 0.64 1.27 40.38
C GLU A 39 1.71 1.16 41.47
N LEU A 40 2.66 0.24 41.34
CA LEU A 40 3.75 0.09 42.30
C LEU A 40 4.65 1.33 42.33
N LEU A 41 4.94 1.93 41.17
CA LEU A 41 5.70 3.17 41.09
C LEU A 41 4.95 4.32 41.78
N ALA A 42 3.65 4.46 41.54
CA ALA A 42 2.80 5.46 42.17
C ALA A 42 2.77 5.29 43.71
N LYS A 43 2.54 4.06 44.21
CA LYS A 43 2.56 3.73 45.65
C LYS A 43 3.89 4.05 46.32
N ASN A 44 4.99 4.10 45.57
CA ASN A 44 6.33 4.39 46.07
C ASN A 44 6.81 5.83 45.81
N GLN A 45 5.92 6.72 45.36
CA GLN A 45 6.20 8.12 45.01
C GLN A 45 7.24 8.28 43.88
N MET A 46 7.34 7.28 42.99
CA MET A 46 8.28 7.26 41.87
C MET A 46 7.61 7.80 40.59
N ASN A 47 7.06 9.01 40.68
CA ASN A 47 6.22 9.62 39.63
C ASN A 47 6.98 9.84 38.32
N ALA A 48 8.24 10.29 38.39
CA ALA A 48 9.07 10.50 37.19
C ALA A 48 9.31 9.19 36.42
N GLN A 49 9.51 8.08 37.13
CA GLN A 49 9.71 6.77 36.54
C GLN A 49 8.41 6.21 35.94
N ALA A 50 7.28 6.42 36.62
CA ALA A 50 5.96 6.06 36.08
C ALA A 50 5.69 6.81 34.78
N GLU A 51 6.00 8.11 34.74
CA GLU A 51 5.86 8.93 33.55
C GLU A 51 6.75 8.46 32.39
N GLN A 52 8.00 8.09 32.66
CA GLN A 52 8.88 7.53 31.62
C GLN A 52 8.35 6.22 31.04
N VAL A 53 7.70 5.37 31.86
CA VAL A 53 7.04 4.14 31.37
C VAL A 53 5.86 4.50 30.47
N LYS A 54 5.01 5.45 30.88
CA LYS A 54 3.87 5.91 30.07
C LYS A 54 4.32 6.46 28.73
N GLN A 55 5.30 7.36 28.71
CA GLN A 55 5.84 7.92 27.47
C GLN A 55 6.39 6.85 26.52
N MET A 56 7.01 5.80 27.08
CA MET A 56 7.49 4.69 26.28
C MET A 56 6.34 3.85 25.72
N CYS A 57 5.29 3.61 26.50
CA CYS A 57 4.06 2.95 26.05
C CYS A 57 3.35 3.75 24.95
N ASP A 58 3.22 5.05 25.12
CA ASP A 58 2.61 5.96 24.14
C ASP A 58 3.41 5.95 22.83
N TYR A 59 4.74 5.98 22.92
CA TYR A 59 5.61 5.93 21.75
C TYR A 59 5.46 4.62 20.96
N VAL A 60 5.35 3.47 21.65
CA VAL A 60 5.01 2.19 21.01
C VAL A 60 3.66 2.31 20.30
N GLY A 61 2.65 2.86 20.98
CA GLY A 61 1.32 3.04 20.42
C GLY A 61 1.30 3.92 19.16
N THR A 62 2.06 5.02 19.15
CA THR A 62 2.20 5.87 17.95
C THR A 62 2.78 5.09 16.78
N LEU A 63 3.82 4.28 16.99
CA LEU A 63 4.41 3.46 15.94
C LEU A 63 3.44 2.38 15.43
N GLU A 64 2.70 1.73 16.33
CA GLU A 64 1.66 0.77 15.96
C GLU A 64 0.60 1.43 15.06
N GLN A 65 0.12 2.61 15.44
CA GLN A 65 -0.89 3.35 14.69
C GLN A 65 -0.39 3.80 13.32
N GLN A 66 0.83 4.34 13.22
CA GLN A 66 1.42 4.73 11.95
C GLN A 66 1.52 3.54 10.98
N ILE A 67 1.95 2.38 11.46
CA ILE A 67 2.05 1.16 10.62
C ILE A 67 0.66 0.68 10.17
N VAL A 68 -0.36 0.81 11.02
CA VAL A 68 -1.75 0.48 10.66
C VAL A 68 -2.27 1.43 9.58
N SER A 69 -2.11 2.75 9.76
CA SER A 69 -2.50 3.75 8.76
C SER A 69 -1.86 3.47 7.40
N MET A 70 -0.54 3.26 7.38
CA MET A 70 0.16 2.89 6.14
C MET A 70 -0.37 1.61 5.51
N THR A 71 -0.76 0.61 6.32
CA THR A 71 -1.32 -0.65 5.79
C THR A 71 -2.68 -0.41 5.13
N GLU A 72 -3.51 0.48 5.66
CA GLU A 72 -4.79 0.84 5.05
C GLU A 72 -4.61 1.70 3.80
N GLU A 73 -3.69 2.66 3.81
CA GLU A 73 -3.35 3.48 2.63
C GLU A 73 -2.82 2.60 1.48
N ILE A 74 -1.95 1.62 1.77
CA ILE A 74 -1.47 0.66 0.76
C ILE A 74 -2.63 -0.14 0.15
N LYS A 75 -3.63 -0.51 0.96
CA LYS A 75 -4.83 -1.18 0.43
C LYS A 75 -5.63 -0.26 -0.49
N SER A 76 -5.81 1.01 -0.13
CA SER A 76 -6.47 2.00 -0.99
C SER A 76 -5.76 2.14 -2.32
N VAL A 77 -4.44 2.37 -2.30
CA VAL A 77 -3.62 2.46 -3.51
C VAL A 77 -3.76 1.23 -4.40
N ARG A 78 -3.76 0.03 -3.83
CA ARG A 78 -3.95 -1.21 -4.61
C ARG A 78 -5.33 -1.28 -5.24
N GLN A 79 -6.37 -0.86 -4.51
CA GLN A 79 -7.71 -0.82 -5.04
C GLN A 79 -7.84 0.18 -6.20
N GLU A 80 -7.22 1.35 -6.06
CA GLU A 80 -7.14 2.37 -7.11
C GLU A 80 -6.37 1.87 -8.33
N LEU A 81 -5.23 1.19 -8.14
CA LEU A 81 -4.48 0.59 -9.25
C LEU A 81 -5.31 -0.45 -10.01
N VAL A 82 -6.07 -1.28 -9.29
CA VAL A 82 -6.94 -2.30 -9.92
C VAL A 82 -8.06 -1.66 -10.74
N SER A 83 -8.66 -0.56 -10.28
CA SER A 83 -9.78 0.11 -10.97
C SER A 83 -9.37 0.95 -12.18
N MET A 84 -8.08 1.25 -12.37
CA MET A 84 -7.57 1.93 -13.57
C MET A 84 -7.75 1.09 -14.84
N LYS A 85 -8.27 1.73 -15.91
CA LYS A 85 -8.44 1.11 -17.23
C LYS A 85 -7.08 0.86 -17.90
N GLU A 86 -6.88 -0.35 -18.42
CA GLU A 86 -5.61 -0.78 -19.02
C GLU A 86 -5.32 -0.13 -20.38
N ASP A 87 -6.35 0.39 -21.05
CA ASP A 87 -6.24 0.94 -22.40
C ASP A 87 -5.50 2.29 -22.44
N THR A 88 -5.32 2.92 -21.28
CA THR A 88 -4.82 4.30 -21.15
C THR A 88 -3.49 4.40 -20.39
N ILE A 89 -3.28 3.56 -19.38
CA ILE A 89 -2.03 3.47 -18.61
C ILE A 89 -1.33 2.18 -19.01
N SER A 90 -0.06 2.28 -19.42
CA SER A 90 0.73 1.10 -19.78
C SER A 90 0.70 0.06 -18.66
N LYS A 91 0.36 -1.18 -19.02
CA LYS A 91 0.41 -2.35 -18.13
C LYS A 91 1.71 -2.42 -17.31
N HIS A 92 2.84 -2.07 -17.93
CA HIS A 92 4.13 -2.06 -17.26
C HIS A 92 4.20 -1.08 -16.08
N VAL A 93 3.61 0.12 -16.22
CA VAL A 93 3.58 1.13 -15.14
C VAL A 93 2.73 0.63 -13.99
N LYS A 94 1.52 0.12 -14.28
CA LYS A 94 0.62 -0.47 -13.28
C LYS A 94 1.30 -1.62 -12.52
N ASP A 95 1.96 -2.53 -13.24
CA ASP A 95 2.71 -3.65 -12.65
C ASP A 95 3.85 -3.17 -11.74
N SER A 96 4.55 -2.09 -12.14
CA SER A 96 5.65 -1.51 -11.35
C SER A 96 5.16 -0.85 -10.06
N LEU A 97 4.04 -0.11 -10.13
CA LEU A 97 3.40 0.48 -8.95
C LEU A 97 2.85 -0.60 -8.01
N GLN A 98 2.22 -1.64 -8.56
CA GLN A 98 1.73 -2.79 -7.80
C GLN A 98 2.88 -3.51 -7.06
N LYS A 99 4.01 -3.76 -7.73
CA LYS A 99 5.22 -4.32 -7.11
C LYS A 99 5.75 -3.44 -5.99
N THR A 100 5.71 -2.12 -6.18
CA THR A 100 6.14 -1.16 -5.14
C THR A 100 5.23 -1.23 -3.92
N ALA A 101 3.91 -1.29 -4.13
CA ALA A 101 2.92 -1.51 -3.08
C ALA A 101 3.11 -2.87 -2.36
N ASP A 102 3.52 -3.92 -3.07
CA ASP A 102 3.87 -5.23 -2.49
C ASP A 102 5.12 -5.18 -1.62
N ILE A 103 6.15 -4.45 -2.06
CA ILE A 103 7.37 -4.26 -1.28
C ILE A 103 7.06 -3.47 -0.01
N LEU A 104 6.30 -2.37 -0.11
CA LEU A 104 5.90 -1.57 1.06
C LEU A 104 5.05 -2.39 2.03
N GLN A 105 4.09 -3.19 1.55
CA GLN A 105 3.29 -4.06 2.42
C GLN A 105 4.16 -5.06 3.20
N LYS A 106 5.15 -5.67 2.54
CA LYS A 106 6.11 -6.56 3.21
C LYS A 106 6.93 -5.82 4.27
N GLN A 107 7.31 -4.57 4.00
CA GLN A 107 7.99 -3.72 4.98
C GLN A 107 7.08 -3.41 6.18
N CYS A 108 5.82 -3.03 5.97
CA CYS A 108 4.83 -2.82 7.05
C CYS A 108 4.68 -4.07 7.92
N ASN A 109 4.56 -5.26 7.32
CA ASN A 109 4.43 -6.51 8.06
C ASN A 109 5.68 -6.79 8.92
N SER A 110 6.88 -6.54 8.38
CA SER A 110 8.14 -6.67 9.12
C SER A 110 8.26 -5.67 10.27
N LEU A 111 7.80 -4.43 10.07
CA LEU A 111 7.79 -3.40 11.11
C LEU A 111 6.78 -3.73 12.21
N LYS A 112 5.58 -4.17 11.85
CA LYS A 112 4.55 -4.65 12.78
C LYS A 112 5.11 -5.74 13.70
N GLN A 113 5.84 -6.71 13.13
CA GLN A 113 6.47 -7.77 13.90
C GLN A 113 7.57 -7.24 14.84
N GLN A 114 8.44 -6.33 14.36
CA GLN A 114 9.48 -5.71 15.20
C GLN A 114 8.88 -4.93 16.38
N VAL A 115 7.79 -4.20 16.17
CA VAL A 115 7.07 -3.48 17.24
C VAL A 115 6.47 -4.46 18.24
N LYS A 116 5.82 -5.54 17.77
CA LYS A 116 5.27 -6.60 18.61
C LYS A 116 6.32 -7.24 19.52
N GLU A 117 7.51 -7.53 18.99
CA GLU A 117 8.63 -8.04 19.80
C GLU A 117 9.10 -7.05 20.87
N VAL A 118 9.15 -5.75 20.54
CA VAL A 118 9.56 -4.73 21.51
C VAL A 118 8.51 -4.58 22.59
N ARG A 119 7.23 -4.56 22.22
CA ARG A 119 6.09 -4.56 23.12
C ARG A 119 6.17 -5.71 24.11
N GLU A 120 6.36 -6.94 23.65
CA GLU A 120 6.44 -8.09 24.55
C GLU A 120 7.65 -7.98 25.50
N LYS A 121 8.82 -7.57 25.00
CA LYS A 121 10.00 -7.34 25.84
C LYS A 121 9.79 -6.28 26.91
N ILE A 122 9.04 -5.22 26.59
CA ILE A 122 8.66 -4.18 27.56
C ILE A 122 7.79 -4.79 28.65
N CYS A 123 6.73 -5.49 28.28
CA CYS A 123 5.78 -6.05 29.23
C CYS A 123 6.40 -7.15 30.11
N GLU A 124 7.23 -8.03 29.54
CA GLU A 124 7.99 -9.02 30.31
C GLU A 124 8.91 -8.38 31.35
N ARG A 125 9.66 -7.34 30.96
CA ARG A 125 10.55 -6.62 31.88
C ARG A 125 9.74 -5.93 32.97
N ALA A 126 8.60 -5.35 32.61
CA ALA A 126 7.71 -4.72 33.55
C ALA A 126 7.20 -5.70 34.61
N GLY A 127 6.69 -6.86 34.19
CA GLY A 127 6.24 -7.92 35.09
C GLY A 127 7.36 -8.40 36.01
N LYS A 128 8.56 -8.67 35.48
CA LYS A 128 9.72 -9.09 36.30
C LYS A 128 10.09 -8.05 37.37
N ILE A 129 9.98 -6.76 37.06
CA ILE A 129 10.26 -5.69 38.02
C ILE A 129 9.16 -5.59 39.06
N ALA A 130 7.89 -5.67 38.65
CA ALA A 130 6.75 -5.65 39.54
C ALA A 130 6.80 -6.81 40.56
N ASP A 131 7.04 -8.04 40.08
CA ASP A 131 7.24 -9.23 40.92
C ASP A 131 8.42 -9.09 41.88
N ALA A 132 9.51 -8.48 41.42
CA ALA A 132 10.68 -8.25 42.25
C ALA A 132 10.41 -7.18 43.31
N ALA A 133 9.64 -6.13 42.99
CA ALA A 133 9.24 -5.09 43.92
C ALA A 133 8.29 -5.61 44.99
N LYS A 134 7.34 -6.48 44.63
CA LYS A 134 6.47 -7.17 45.60
C LYS A 134 7.26 -8.01 46.61
N ARG A 135 8.32 -8.71 46.17
CA ARG A 135 9.13 -9.59 47.04
C ARG A 135 10.27 -8.90 47.79
N LYS A 136 10.92 -7.91 47.17
CA LYS A 136 12.16 -7.28 47.65
C LYS A 136 11.98 -5.80 48.01
N GLY A 137 10.77 -5.27 47.86
CA GLY A 137 10.41 -3.89 48.17
C GLY A 137 10.93 -2.87 47.14
N LYS A 138 10.84 -1.60 47.52
CA LYS A 138 11.13 -0.41 46.70
C LYS A 138 12.46 -0.47 45.95
N ARG A 139 13.50 -1.08 46.53
CA ARG A 139 14.84 -1.16 45.91
C ARG A 139 14.82 -1.86 44.55
N ALA A 140 13.91 -2.81 44.32
CA ALA A 140 13.82 -3.49 43.03
C ALA A 140 13.27 -2.58 41.91
N LEU A 141 12.47 -1.57 42.24
CA LEU A 141 11.90 -0.62 41.26
C LEU A 141 12.98 0.24 40.57
N TYR A 142 14.17 0.40 41.16
CA TYR A 142 15.27 1.11 40.49
C TYR A 142 15.77 0.40 39.21
N LYS A 143 15.39 -0.86 38.99
CA LYS A 143 15.63 -1.57 37.72
C LYS A 143 14.72 -1.12 36.57
N ILE A 144 13.85 -0.13 36.79
CA ILE A 144 12.95 0.44 35.77
C ILE A 144 13.65 0.94 34.52
N THR A 145 14.93 1.32 34.64
CA THR A 145 15.79 1.67 33.50
C THR A 145 15.92 0.55 32.48
N GLN A 146 15.67 -0.71 32.85
CA GLN A 146 15.64 -1.83 31.91
C GLN A 146 14.40 -1.80 31.00
N VAL A 147 13.28 -1.26 31.49
CA VAL A 147 12.07 -1.06 30.71
C VAL A 147 12.32 0.09 29.73
N THR A 148 12.70 1.27 30.23
CA THR A 148 12.94 2.46 29.41
C THR A 148 14.18 2.38 28.51
N GLY A 149 15.11 1.47 28.82
CA GLY A 149 16.34 1.24 28.05
C GLY A 149 16.13 0.63 26.65
N VAL A 150 14.92 0.20 26.29
CA VAL A 150 14.61 -0.26 24.92
C VAL A 150 14.44 0.89 23.92
N ARG A 151 14.48 2.15 24.38
CA ARG A 151 14.26 3.35 23.55
C ARG A 151 15.08 3.38 22.26
N LYS A 152 16.37 2.98 22.32
CA LYS A 152 17.23 2.90 21.12
C LYS A 152 16.67 1.96 20.04
N LYS A 153 16.04 0.84 20.42
CA LYS A 153 15.41 -0.08 19.47
C LYS A 153 14.13 0.53 18.89
N LEU A 154 13.35 1.26 19.71
CA LEU A 154 12.18 2.00 19.23
C LEU A 154 12.56 3.10 18.25
N ASP A 155 13.60 3.88 18.52
CA ASP A 155 14.08 4.93 17.61
C ASP A 155 14.55 4.37 16.27
N ALA A 156 15.22 3.20 16.29
CA ALA A 156 15.59 2.51 15.06
C ALA A 156 14.36 2.03 14.25
N ILE A 157 13.28 1.63 14.92
CA ILE A 157 12.02 1.28 14.27
C ILE A 157 11.34 2.54 13.72
N LYS A 158 11.26 3.62 14.50
CA LYS A 158 10.70 4.92 14.06
C LYS A 158 11.36 5.38 12.78
N ASN A 159 12.68 5.38 12.71
CA ASN A 159 13.40 5.79 11.49
C ASN A 159 13.05 4.91 10.27
N LYS A 160 12.71 3.64 10.47
CA LYS A 160 12.24 2.77 9.38
C LYS A 160 10.79 3.06 9.01
N VAL A 161 9.94 3.37 9.98
CA VAL A 161 8.54 3.80 9.78
C VAL A 161 8.52 5.11 9.00
N ASP A 162 9.27 6.13 9.41
CA ASP A 162 9.36 7.42 8.71
C ASP A 162 9.76 7.24 7.23
N ARG A 163 10.82 6.46 6.97
CA ARG A 163 11.24 6.15 5.58
C ARG A 163 10.23 5.33 4.78
N ALA A 164 9.34 4.61 5.46
CA ALA A 164 8.30 3.84 4.81
C ALA A 164 7.10 4.76 4.50
N ILE A 165 6.78 5.71 5.39
CA ILE A 165 5.81 6.80 5.14
C ILE A 165 6.25 7.62 3.93
N ASP A 166 7.52 8.08 3.89
CA ASP A 166 8.04 8.84 2.74
C ASP A 166 7.87 8.09 1.41
N ARG A 167 8.04 6.76 1.43
CA ARG A 167 7.86 5.92 0.25
C ARG A 167 6.40 5.72 -0.11
N MET A 168 5.52 5.71 0.89
CA MET A 168 4.08 5.65 0.68
C MET A 168 3.58 6.93 0.01
N ASP A 169 3.95 8.10 0.53
CA ASP A 169 3.60 9.40 -0.06
C ASP A 169 4.01 9.49 -1.53
N ASN A 170 5.19 8.98 -1.86
CA ASN A 170 5.68 8.95 -3.24
C ASN A 170 4.89 7.99 -4.13
N LEU A 171 4.49 6.84 -3.58
CA LEU A 171 3.64 5.88 -4.28
C LEU A 171 2.26 6.49 -4.56
N GLU A 172 1.63 7.14 -3.58
CA GLU A 172 0.35 7.82 -3.75
C GLU A 172 0.41 8.91 -4.81
N LYS A 173 1.46 9.74 -4.80
CA LYS A 173 1.67 10.77 -5.82
C LYS A 173 1.76 10.16 -7.23
N ALA A 174 2.55 9.11 -7.39
CA ALA A 174 2.72 8.45 -8.68
C ALA A 174 1.39 7.83 -9.19
N VAL A 175 0.60 7.23 -8.29
CA VAL A 175 -0.72 6.68 -8.61
C VAL A 175 -1.68 7.81 -9.02
N GLY A 176 -1.71 8.92 -8.27
CA GLY A 176 -2.53 10.08 -8.60
C GLY A 176 -2.12 10.78 -9.90
N GLU A 177 -0.85 10.79 -10.28
CA GLU A 177 -0.38 11.27 -11.59
C GLU A 177 -0.91 10.40 -12.73
N CYS A 178 -0.89 9.08 -12.57
CA CYS A 178 -1.44 8.14 -13.54
C CYS A 178 -2.95 8.37 -13.75
N GLN A 179 -3.71 8.60 -12.66
CA GLN A 179 -5.14 8.91 -12.74
C GLN A 179 -5.42 10.19 -13.52
N ARG A 180 -4.68 11.27 -13.24
CA ARG A 180 -4.85 12.54 -13.95
C ARG A 180 -4.55 12.42 -15.44
N GLN A 181 -3.52 11.65 -15.81
CA GLN A 181 -3.24 11.38 -17.22
C GLN A 181 -4.41 10.64 -17.88
N GLN A 182 -4.99 9.64 -17.19
CA GLN A 182 -6.14 8.90 -17.68
C GLN A 182 -7.36 9.81 -17.95
N GLU A 183 -7.68 10.69 -17.01
CA GLU A 183 -8.80 11.64 -17.15
C GLU A 183 -8.60 12.59 -18.33
N GLN A 184 -7.38 13.10 -18.51
CA GLN A 184 -7.05 14.01 -19.61
C GLN A 184 -7.13 13.34 -20.98
N SER A 185 -6.68 12.08 -21.10
CA SER A 185 -6.83 11.31 -22.35
C SER A 185 -8.30 11.01 -22.67
N SER A 186 -9.11 10.61 -21.68
CA SER A 186 -10.54 10.39 -21.90
C SER A 186 -11.27 11.68 -22.30
N GLN A 187 -10.84 12.84 -21.80
CA GLN A 187 -11.40 14.13 -22.19
C GLN A 187 -10.97 14.55 -23.61
N ARG A 188 -9.74 14.24 -24.04
CA ARG A 188 -9.28 14.45 -25.42
C ARG A 188 -9.97 13.53 -26.43
N GLU A 189 -10.21 12.27 -26.07
CA GLU A 189 -10.97 11.33 -26.92
C GLU A 189 -12.43 11.79 -27.12
N ASN A 190 -13.06 12.34 -26.08
CA ASN A 190 -14.41 12.92 -26.16
C ASN A 190 -14.47 14.28 -26.89
N LEU A 191 -13.33 14.94 -27.10
CA LEU A 191 -13.20 16.22 -27.80
C LEU A 191 -12.67 16.08 -29.23
N LEU A 192 -12.52 14.86 -29.75
CA LEU A 192 -12.40 14.66 -31.19
C LEU A 192 -13.82 14.77 -31.77
N PRO A 193 -14.27 15.94 -32.30
CA PRO A 193 -15.40 15.92 -33.19
C PRO A 193 -15.01 14.97 -34.31
N GLU A 194 -15.91 14.04 -34.60
CA GLU A 194 -15.91 13.24 -35.81
C GLU A 194 -15.61 14.21 -36.96
N CYS A 195 -14.34 14.27 -37.36
CA CYS A 195 -13.93 15.02 -38.53
C CYS A 195 -14.52 14.21 -39.68
N ALA A 196 -15.80 14.45 -39.96
CA ALA A 196 -16.38 14.20 -41.24
C ALA A 196 -15.58 15.08 -42.19
N VAL A 197 -14.46 14.53 -42.66
CA VAL A 197 -13.85 14.95 -43.91
C VAL A 197 -14.93 14.61 -44.92
N ALA A 198 -15.79 15.59 -45.19
CA ALA A 198 -16.57 15.59 -46.42
C ALA A 198 -15.51 15.64 -47.52
N GLU A 199 -15.06 14.47 -47.97
CA GLU A 199 -14.41 14.37 -49.26
C GLU A 199 -15.35 15.08 -50.23
N PRO A 200 -14.86 16.10 -50.96
CA PRO A 200 -15.64 16.62 -52.08
C PRO A 200 -15.97 15.41 -52.93
N GLN A 201 -17.27 15.10 -53.08
CA GLN A 201 -17.66 14.05 -54.00
C GLN A 201 -16.98 14.38 -55.34
N PRO A 202 -16.24 13.45 -55.96
CA PRO A 202 -15.78 13.69 -57.30
C PRO A 202 -17.06 13.88 -58.12
N GLU A 203 -17.32 15.09 -58.58
CA GLU A 203 -18.28 15.33 -59.65
C GLU A 203 -17.75 14.50 -60.82
N TYR A 204 -18.27 13.27 -60.92
CA TYR A 204 -17.91 12.35 -61.98
C TYR A 204 -18.25 13.09 -63.27
N GLY A 205 -17.21 13.37 -64.06
CA GLY A 205 -17.17 14.36 -65.12
C GLY A 205 -18.07 14.08 -66.33
N ALA A 206 -19.22 13.45 -66.14
CA ALA A 206 -20.29 13.31 -67.11
C ALA A 206 -20.72 14.68 -67.64
N GLU A 207 -20.91 15.69 -66.77
CA GLU A 207 -21.26 17.06 -67.17
C GLU A 207 -20.18 17.69 -68.07
N LEU A 208 -18.89 17.57 -67.69
CA LEU A 208 -17.74 18.04 -68.47
C LEU A 208 -17.61 17.31 -69.82
N PHE A 209 -17.85 16.00 -69.84
CA PHE A 209 -17.78 15.17 -71.04
C PHE A 209 -18.94 15.46 -72.01
N GLU A 210 -20.14 15.69 -71.49
CA GLU A 210 -21.31 16.09 -72.27
C GLU A 210 -21.16 17.51 -72.83
N GLN A 211 -20.57 18.43 -72.07
CA GLN A 211 -20.24 19.77 -72.55
C GLN A 211 -19.22 19.71 -73.69
N TYR A 212 -18.13 18.95 -73.53
CA TYR A 212 -17.12 18.76 -74.59
C TYR A 212 -17.75 18.16 -75.87
N ARG A 213 -18.63 17.17 -75.73
CA ARG A 213 -19.35 16.59 -76.88
C ARG A 213 -20.30 17.58 -77.57
N ARG A 214 -20.92 18.48 -76.81
CA ARG A 214 -21.76 19.55 -77.35
C ARG A 214 -20.94 20.58 -78.14
N GLU A 215 -19.75 20.92 -77.65
CA GLU A 215 -18.88 21.93 -78.26
C GLU A 215 -18.09 21.38 -79.46
N HIS A 216 -17.68 20.11 -79.44
CA HIS A 216 -16.74 19.54 -80.43
C HIS A 216 -17.34 18.45 -81.35
N GLY A 217 -18.58 18.04 -81.13
CA GLY A 217 -19.24 17.00 -81.92
C GLY A 217 -18.71 15.58 -81.63
N ALA A 218 -19.59 14.58 -81.74
CA ALA A 218 -19.34 13.22 -81.28
C ALA A 218 -18.18 12.50 -82.02
N GLU A 219 -17.87 12.89 -83.27
CA GLU A 219 -16.83 12.23 -84.09
C GLU A 219 -15.40 12.61 -83.67
N GLN A 220 -15.15 13.84 -83.18
CA GLN A 220 -13.81 14.28 -82.76
C GLN A 220 -13.42 13.73 -81.38
N ALA A 221 -14.38 13.47 -80.50
CA ALA A 221 -14.14 12.87 -79.18
C ALA A 221 -13.57 11.44 -79.29
N VAL A 222 -13.99 10.68 -80.31
CA VAL A 222 -13.53 9.29 -80.55
C VAL A 222 -12.11 9.26 -81.13
N GLN A 223 -11.75 10.21 -81.99
CA GLN A 223 -10.38 10.32 -82.52
C GLN A 223 -9.36 10.73 -81.46
N ALA A 224 -9.71 11.66 -80.57
CA ALA A 224 -8.83 12.10 -79.49
C ALA A 224 -8.51 10.95 -78.52
N ALA A 225 -9.51 10.15 -78.11
CA ALA A 225 -9.29 8.99 -77.25
C ALA A 225 -8.43 7.89 -77.91
N GLY A 226 -8.54 7.71 -79.24
CA GLY A 226 -7.74 6.75 -80.00
C GLY A 226 -6.26 7.14 -80.16
N GLN A 227 -5.92 8.43 -80.09
CA GLN A 227 -4.54 8.91 -80.18
C GLN A 227 -3.79 8.80 -78.84
N THR A 228 -4.47 9.01 -77.71
CA THR A 228 -3.86 8.90 -76.37
C THR A 228 -3.42 7.47 -76.04
N VAL A 229 -4.19 6.46 -76.48
CA VAL A 229 -3.86 5.03 -76.27
C VAL A 229 -2.61 4.61 -77.07
N LYS A 230 -2.34 5.23 -78.23
CA LYS A 230 -1.13 4.92 -79.02
C LYS A 230 0.14 5.50 -78.41
N GLN A 231 0.09 6.68 -77.79
CA GLN A 231 1.25 7.30 -77.15
C GLN A 231 1.70 6.59 -75.85
N GLU A 232 0.79 5.96 -75.11
CA GLU A 232 1.14 5.21 -73.89
C GLU A 232 1.80 3.85 -74.18
N VAL A 233 1.45 3.21 -75.30
CA VAL A 233 2.06 1.94 -75.73
C VAL A 233 3.48 2.13 -76.27
N GLU A 234 3.80 3.30 -76.84
CA GLU A 234 5.11 3.59 -77.45
C GLU A 234 6.17 4.10 -76.44
N LYS A 235 5.75 4.53 -75.23
CA LYS A 235 6.66 4.87 -74.13
C LYS A 235 7.04 3.70 -73.23
N SER A 236 6.42 2.53 -73.41
CA SER A 236 6.68 1.32 -72.61
C SER A 236 7.41 0.21 -73.38
N ARG A 237 8.18 0.55 -74.44
CA ARG A 237 9.00 -0.41 -75.20
C ARG A 237 10.46 0.00 -75.25
#